data_AF-A0A8X7BNY9-F1
#
_entry.id   AF-A0A8X7BNY9-F1
#
_cell.length_a   1.000
_cell.length_b   1.000
_cell.length_c   1.000
_cell.angle_alpha   90.00
_cell.angle_beta   90.00
_cell.angle_gamma   90.00
#
_symmetry.space_group_name_H-M   'P 1'
#
loop_
_entity.id
_entity.type
_entity.pdbx_description
1 polymer ?
#
loop_
_entity_poly.entity_id
_entity_poly.type
_entity_poly.pdbx_seq_one_letter_code
_entity_poly.pdbx_strand_id
1 'polypeptide(L)'
;MFSGDPKEYLTFWSIFSKIHDSEELIAIDEFQYSYHSMEPDSKAARLISSFPITAENYPKTVQQLKLRFGREDLLVQIYVRDLLSLVLKNATTAKNAPDLATFYDMLETKLRALKSLGRTKKKIC
;
A
#
# COMPACT_ATOMS: atom_id res chain seq x y z
N MET A 1 3.18 3.65 10.25
CA MET A 1 3.57 2.23 10.34
C MET A 1 2.78 1.43 9.32
N PHE A 2 3.26 0.26 8.92
CA PHE A 2 2.65 -0.58 7.88
C PHE A 2 2.25 -1.93 8.47
N SER A 3 0.98 -2.29 8.30
CA SER A 3 0.40 -3.53 8.83
C SER A 3 0.56 -4.73 7.89
N GLY A 4 0.79 -4.46 6.61
CA GLY A 4 0.64 -5.45 5.54
C GLY A 4 -0.73 -5.40 4.86
N ASP A 5 -1.60 -4.44 5.19
CA ASP A 5 -2.80 -4.16 4.39
C ASP A 5 -2.39 -3.60 3.02
N PRO A 6 -2.78 -4.24 1.91
CA PRO A 6 -2.50 -3.72 0.57
C PRO A 6 -2.95 -2.26 0.35
N LYS A 7 -4.01 -1.80 1.02
CA LYS A 7 -4.51 -0.42 0.89
C LYS A 7 -3.55 0.62 1.45
N GLU A 8 -2.71 0.24 2.43
CA GLU A 8 -1.68 1.09 3.01
C GLU A 8 -0.39 1.10 2.18
N TYR A 9 -0.22 0.09 1.31
CA TYR A 9 1.05 -0.17 0.62
C TYR A 9 1.53 1.03 -0.20
N LEU A 10 0.65 1.70 -0.96
CA LEU A 10 1.05 2.84 -1.79
C LEU A 10 1.65 3.98 -0.95
N THR A 11 0.98 4.33 0.15
CA THR A 11 1.45 5.37 1.06
C THR A 11 2.73 4.95 1.76
N PHE A 12 2.77 3.72 2.28
CA PHE A 12 3.95 3.16 2.92
C PHE A 12 5.15 3.18 1.96
N TRP A 13 4.99 2.62 0.75
CA TRP A 13 6.08 2.47 -0.21
C TRP A 13 6.62 3.83 -0.67
N SER A 14 5.75 4.83 -0.88
CA SER A 14 6.17 6.18 -1.26
C SER A 14 7.02 6.89 -0.20
N ILE A 15 6.86 6.55 1.08
CA ILE A 15 7.66 7.10 2.17
C ILE A 15 8.92 6.25 2.35
N PHE A 16 8.75 4.93 2.35
CA PHE A 16 9.80 3.95 2.54
C PHE A 16 10.89 4.02 1.46
N SER A 17 10.50 4.22 0.19
CA SER A 17 11.46 4.27 -0.92
C SER A 17 12.47 5.40 -0.75
N LYS A 18 12.10 6.53 -0.14
CA LYS A 18 13.04 7.64 0.12
C LYS A 18 14.18 7.25 1.04
N ILE A 19 13.95 6.27 1.91
CA ILE A 19 14.93 5.79 2.88
C ILE A 19 15.72 4.64 2.27
N HIS A 20 15.04 3.74 1.53
CA HIS A 20 15.68 2.65 0.80
C HIS A 20 16.60 3.11 -0.34
N ASP A 21 16.27 4.23 -0.97
CA ASP A 21 17.04 4.81 -2.08
C ASP A 21 18.02 5.89 -1.58
N SER A 22 18.22 6.00 -0.26
CA SER A 22 19.12 7.01 0.35
C SER A 22 20.57 6.56 0.26
N GLU A 23 21.45 7.41 -0.28
CA GLU A 23 22.90 7.16 -0.27
C GLU A 23 23.54 7.52 1.09
N GLU A 24 22.78 8.14 2.01
CA GLU A 24 23.28 8.62 3.30
C GLU A 24 23.30 7.54 4.39
N LEU A 25 22.49 6.48 4.24
CA LEU A 25 22.34 5.44 5.26
C LEU A 25 23.09 4.17 4.86
N ILE A 26 23.68 3.49 5.84
CA ILE A 26 24.20 2.15 5.63
C ILE A 26 23.05 1.13 5.71
N ALA A 27 23.15 0.03 4.97
CA ALA A 27 22.09 -0.97 4.86
C ALA A 27 21.54 -1.51 6.20
N ILE A 28 22.35 -1.51 7.25
CA ILE A 28 21.91 -1.91 8.60
C ILE A 28 20.92 -0.90 9.18
N ASP A 29 21.20 0.40 9.05
CA ASP A 29 20.34 1.47 9.57
C ASP A 29 19.01 1.52 8.79
N GLU A 30 19.07 1.33 7.47
CA GLU A 30 17.87 1.19 6.64
C GLU A 30 17.02 -0.02 7.05
N PHE A 31 17.65 -1.14 7.38
CA PHE A 31 16.94 -2.33 7.84
C PHE A 31 16.32 -2.11 9.23
N GLN A 32 17.04 -1.47 10.15
CA GLN A 32 16.47 -1.09 11.44
C GLN A 32 15.28 -0.14 11.28
N TYR A 33 15.38 0.87 10.42
CA TYR A 33 14.24 1.74 10.11
C TYR A 33 13.07 0.94 9.56
N SER A 34 13.33 0.01 8.65
CA SER A 34 12.33 -0.88 8.07
C SER A 34 11.59 -1.67 9.15
N TYR A 35 12.33 -2.22 10.11
CA TYR A 35 11.78 -2.95 11.25
C TYR A 35 10.82 -2.09 12.08
N HIS A 36 11.22 -0.87 12.45
CA HIS A 36 10.39 0.04 13.24
C HIS A 36 9.22 0.64 12.46
N SER A 37 9.27 0.59 11.13
CA SER A 37 8.19 1.06 10.26
C SER A 37 7.02 0.08 10.17
N MET A 38 7.17 -1.15 10.68
CA MET A 38 6.10 -2.14 10.70
C MET A 38 5.21 -1.98 11.93
N GLU A 39 3.90 -2.16 11.77
CA GLU A 39 2.99 -2.18 12.90
C GLU A 39 3.23 -3.47 13.73
N PRO A 40 3.29 -3.41 15.08
CA PRO A 40 3.45 -4.59 15.92
C PRO A 40 2.41 -5.67 15.64
N ASP A 41 2.79 -6.95 15.78
CA ASP A 41 1.93 -8.14 15.56
C ASP A 41 1.27 -8.27 14.17
N SER A 42 1.65 -7.41 13.24
CA SER A 42 1.08 -7.36 11.90
C SER A 42 1.70 -8.39 10.95
N LYS A 43 1.10 -8.54 9.76
CA LYS A 43 1.64 -9.43 8.71
C LYS A 43 2.99 -8.94 8.21
N ALA A 44 3.17 -7.61 8.13
CA ALA A 44 4.42 -7.02 7.69
C ALA A 44 5.51 -7.14 8.76
N ALA A 45 5.19 -6.97 10.04
CA ALA A 45 6.14 -7.19 11.14
C ALA A 45 6.65 -8.63 11.17
N ARG A 46 5.76 -9.62 11.02
CA ARG A 46 6.15 -11.04 10.93
C ARG A 46 7.06 -11.35 9.74
N LEU A 47 6.87 -10.66 8.61
CA LEU A 47 7.75 -10.83 7.45
C LEU A 47 9.14 -10.26 7.71
N ILE A 48 9.22 -9.04 8.26
CA ILE A 48 10.52 -8.43 8.53
C ILE A 48 11.27 -9.18 9.63
N SER A 49 10.59 -9.60 10.70
CA SER A 49 11.24 -10.31 11.81
C SER A 49 11.71 -11.73 11.45
N SER A 50 11.27 -12.29 10.32
CA SER A 50 11.78 -13.59 9.84
C SER A 50 13.19 -13.52 9.25
N PHE A 51 13.73 -12.31 9.02
CA PHE A 51 15.09 -12.10 8.53
C PHE A 51 15.96 -11.56 9.66
N PRO A 52 17.13 -12.17 9.93
CA PRO A 52 18.13 -11.56 10.80
C PRO A 52 18.55 -10.18 10.25
N ILE A 53 18.63 -9.18 11.13
CA ILE A 53 19.01 -7.80 10.76
C ILE A 53 20.50 -7.77 10.41
N THR A 54 20.80 -7.96 9.12
CA THR A 54 22.15 -7.89 8.56
C THR A 54 22.11 -7.18 7.21
N ALA A 55 23.23 -6.54 6.83
CA ALA A 55 23.35 -5.87 5.53
C ALA A 55 23.06 -6.81 4.35
N GLU A 56 23.49 -8.07 4.44
CA GLU A 56 23.26 -9.07 3.39
C GLU A 56 21.78 -9.45 3.22
N ASN A 57 21.00 -9.41 4.32
CA ASN A 57 19.60 -9.78 4.30
C ASN A 57 18.68 -8.62 3.94
N TYR A 58 19.14 -7.36 4.08
CA TYR A 58 18.30 -6.20 3.78
C TYR A 58 17.70 -6.22 2.36
N PRO A 59 18.48 -6.42 1.28
CA PRO A 59 17.91 -6.50 -0.08
C PRO A 59 16.90 -7.64 -0.24
N LYS A 60 17.16 -8.79 0.40
CA LYS A 60 16.26 -9.97 0.38
C LYS A 60 14.92 -9.64 1.07
N THR A 61 14.97 -8.96 2.21
CA THR A 61 13.79 -8.49 2.94
C THR A 61 12.95 -7.53 2.10
N VAL A 62 13.59 -6.53 1.48
CA VAL A 62 12.90 -5.55 0.62
C VAL A 62 12.25 -6.25 -0.58
N GLN A 63 12.95 -7.20 -1.20
CA GLN A 63 12.40 -7.99 -2.30
C GLN A 63 11.14 -8.76 -1.87
N GLN A 64 11.18 -9.44 -0.72
CA GLN A 64 10.02 -10.17 -0.20
C GLN A 64 8.86 -9.24 0.16
N LEU A 65 9.15 -8.05 0.69
CA LEU A 65 8.14 -7.05 1.00
C LEU A 65 7.42 -6.59 -0.27
N LYS A 66 8.16 -6.29 -1.35
CA LYS A 66 7.62 -5.96 -2.67
C LYS A 66 6.80 -7.12 -3.24
N LEU A 67 7.34 -8.35 -3.21
CA LEU A 67 6.67 -9.53 -3.76
C LEU A 67 5.33 -9.82 -3.08
N ARG A 68 5.28 -9.66 -1.75
CA ARG A 68 4.11 -10.04 -0.94
C ARG A 68 3.04 -8.95 -0.89
N PHE A 69 3.44 -7.68 -0.86
CA PHE A 69 2.51 -6.56 -0.64
C PHE A 69 2.43 -5.57 -1.80
N GLY A 70 3.47 -5.50 -2.64
CA GLY A 70 3.56 -4.57 -3.78
C GLY A 70 3.04 -5.11 -5.11
N ARG A 71 2.16 -6.11 -5.05
CA ARG A 71 1.51 -6.71 -6.23
C ARG A 71 0.55 -5.71 -6.87
N GLU A 72 1.03 -4.94 -7.85
CA GLU A 72 0.24 -3.91 -8.53
C GLU A 72 -1.07 -4.46 -9.11
N ASP A 73 -1.05 -5.67 -9.68
CA ASP A 73 -2.23 -6.37 -10.20
C ASP A 73 -3.31 -6.56 -9.12
N LEU A 74 -2.90 -6.99 -7.93
CA LEU A 74 -3.79 -7.18 -6.78
C LEU A 74 -4.29 -5.84 -6.24
N LEU A 75 -3.43 -4.83 -6.16
CA LEU A 75 -3.80 -3.49 -5.72
C LEU A 75 -4.90 -2.89 -6.61
N VAL A 76 -4.73 -2.99 -7.94
CA VAL A 76 -5.75 -2.55 -8.89
C VAL A 76 -7.07 -3.26 -8.65
N GLN A 77 -7.08 -4.58 -8.49
CA GLN A 77 -8.30 -5.35 -8.21
C GLN A 77 -8.99 -4.90 -6.92
N ILE A 78 -8.22 -4.65 -5.85
CA ILE A 78 -8.75 -4.18 -4.57
C ILE A 78 -9.41 -2.81 -4.73
N TYR A 79 -8.73 -1.86 -5.38
CA TYR A 79 -9.28 -0.50 -5.57
C TYR A 79 -10.50 -0.49 -6.49
N VAL A 80 -10.51 -1.29 -7.57
CA VAL A 80 -11.69 -1.42 -8.44
C VAL A 80 -12.86 -2.05 -7.71
N ARG A 81 -12.65 -3.11 -6.93
CA ARG A 81 -13.71 -3.75 -6.14
C ARG A 81 -14.27 -2.82 -5.07
N ASP A 82 -13.40 -2.08 -4.38
CA ASP A 82 -13.81 -1.05 -3.42
C ASP A 82 -14.66 0.03 -4.10
N LEU A 83 -14.25 0.49 -5.30
CA LEU A 83 -14.97 1.49 -6.07
C LEU A 83 -16.36 0.99 -6.49
N LEU A 84 -16.46 -0.23 -7.02
CA LEU A 84 -17.73 -0.85 -7.40
C LEU A 84 -18.66 -1.03 -6.19
N SER A 85 -18.11 -1.50 -5.07
CA SER A 85 -18.86 -1.65 -3.81
C SER A 85 -19.42 -0.31 -3.31
N LEU A 86 -18.63 0.76 -3.42
CA LEU A 86 -19.04 2.11 -3.03
C LEU A 86 -20.21 2.62 -3.89
N VAL A 87 -20.13 2.46 -5.22
CA VAL A 87 -21.20 2.88 -6.15
C VAL A 87 -22.47 2.07 -5.93
N LEU A 88 -22.36 0.75 -5.76
CA LEU A 88 -23.51 -0.13 -5.53
C LEU A 88 -24.23 0.21 -4.21
N LYS A 89 -23.50 0.41 -3.12
CA LYS A 89 -24.09 0.78 -1.83
C LYS A 89 -24.89 2.08 -1.91
N ASN A 90 -24.35 3.08 -2.61
CA ASN A 90 -25.05 4.35 -2.83
C ASN A 90 -26.32 4.18 -3.65
N ALA A 91 -26.31 3.30 -4.66
CA ALA A 91 -27.49 3.06 -5.51
C ALA A 91 -28.61 2.26 -4.80
N THR A 92 -28.25 1.37 -3.85
CA THR A 92 -29.21 0.43 -3.24
C THR A 92 -29.67 0.82 -1.83
N THR A 93 -28.94 1.69 -1.12
CA THR A 93 -29.15 1.91 0.31
C THR A 93 -29.44 3.38 0.63
N ALA A 94 -30.72 3.76 0.66
CA ALA A 94 -31.14 5.13 1.01
C ALA A 94 -30.94 5.50 2.49
N LYS A 95 -30.92 4.50 3.39
CA LYS A 95 -30.98 4.75 4.85
C LYS A 95 -29.63 4.94 5.55
N ASN A 96 -28.50 4.69 4.88
CA ASN A 96 -27.15 4.81 5.46
C ASN A 96 -26.10 5.26 4.41
N ALA A 97 -26.55 5.93 3.34
CA ALA A 97 -25.63 6.47 2.35
C ALA A 97 -24.81 7.60 2.98
N PRO A 98 -23.49 7.67 2.72
CA PRO A 98 -22.71 8.85 3.06
C PRO A 98 -23.32 10.07 2.37
N ASP A 99 -23.16 11.25 2.97
CA ASP A 99 -23.53 12.50 2.29
C ASP A 99 -22.71 12.66 1.00
N LEU A 100 -23.18 13.54 0.11
CA LEU A 100 -22.61 13.71 -1.21
C LEU A 100 -21.11 14.09 -1.18
N ALA A 101 -20.70 14.92 -0.22
CA ALA A 101 -19.30 15.35 -0.13
C ALA A 101 -18.41 14.18 0.31
N THR A 102 -18.82 13.46 1.35
CA THR A 102 -18.11 12.25 1.82
C THR A 102 -18.02 11.20 0.70
N PHE A 103 -19.12 10.98 -0.03
CA PHE A 103 -19.14 10.04 -1.16
C PHE A 103 -18.17 10.44 -2.27
N TYR A 104 -18.15 11.73 -2.63
CA TYR A 104 -17.23 12.27 -3.63
C TYR A 104 -15.77 12.09 -3.23
N ASP A 105 -15.42 12.41 -1.97
CA ASP A 105 -14.06 12.24 -1.46
C ASP A 105 -13.61 10.78 -1.46
N MET A 106 -14.52 9.85 -1.10
CA MET A 106 -14.26 8.42 -1.16
C MET A 106 -14.01 7.95 -2.60
N LEU A 107 -14.81 8.40 -3.57
CA LEU A 107 -14.62 8.09 -4.99
C LEU A 107 -13.27 8.61 -5.49
N GLU A 108 -12.98 9.89 -5.26
CA GLU A 108 -11.73 10.54 -5.67
C GLU A 108 -10.51 9.85 -5.06
N THR A 109 -10.60 9.40 -3.81
CA THR A 109 -9.52 8.65 -3.15
C THR A 109 -9.19 7.36 -3.89
N LYS A 110 -10.21 6.57 -4.28
CA LYS A 110 -9.99 5.33 -5.04
C LYS A 110 -9.48 5.60 -6.45
N LEU A 111 -9.97 6.65 -7.11
CA LEU A 111 -9.50 7.07 -8.44
C LEU A 111 -8.05 7.55 -8.42
N ARG A 112 -7.66 8.34 -7.42
CA ARG A 112 -6.26 8.79 -7.24
C ARG A 112 -5.31 7.61 -7.01
N ALA A 113 -5.70 6.61 -6.20
CA ALA A 113 -4.91 5.40 -6.00
C ALA A 113 -4.69 4.62 -7.31
N LEU A 114 -5.74 4.44 -8.11
CA LEU A 114 -5.64 3.81 -9.43
C LEU A 114 -4.77 4.61 -10.40
N LYS A 115 -4.86 5.94 -10.38
CA LYS A 115 -4.01 6.82 -11.19
C LYS A 115 -2.53 6.70 -10.82
N SER A 116 -2.21 6.62 -9.52
CA SER A 116 -0.83 6.39 -9.05
C SER A 116 -0.26 5.04 -9.51
N LEU A 117 -1.11 4.04 -9.71
CA LEU A 117 -0.75 2.73 -10.29
C LEU A 117 -0.67 2.74 -11.83
N GLY A 118 -0.63 3.92 -12.46
CA GLY A 118 -0.56 4.07 -13.92
C GLY A 118 -1.83 3.65 -14.67
N ARG A 119 -2.95 3.42 -13.97
CA ARG A 119 -4.24 3.06 -14.59
C ARG A 119 -5.06 4.33 -14.83
N THR A 120 -4.72 5.03 -15.90
CA THR A 120 -5.56 6.09 -16.48
C THR A 120 -6.05 5.71 -17.87
N LYS A 121 -7.03 6.46 -18.41
CA LYS A 121 -7.81 6.25 -19.65
C LYS A 121 -7.06 5.80 -20.93
N LYS A 122 -5.73 5.70 -20.94
CA LYS A 122 -4.90 5.36 -22.11
C LYS A 122 -4.66 3.86 -22.37
N LYS A 123 -5.26 2.95 -21.59
CA LYS A 123 -5.28 1.49 -21.87
C LYS A 123 -6.70 0.92 -21.89
N ILE A 124 -7.69 1.74 -22.25
CA ILE A 124 -9.04 1.31 -22.60
C ILE A 124 -9.36 1.93 -23.97
N CYS A 125 -8.52 1.61 -24.95
CA CYS A 125 -8.80 1.67 -26.39
C CYS A 125 -8.03 0.52 -27.02
#